data_AF-A0AAD5D2S6-F1
#
_entry.id   AF-A0AAD5D2S6-F1
#
_cell.length_a   1.000
_cell.length_b   1.000
_cell.length_c   1.000
_cell.angle_alpha   90.00
_cell.angle_beta   90.00
_cell.angle_gamma   90.00
#
_symmetry.space_group_name_H-M   'P 1'
#
loop_
_entity.id
_entity.type
_entity.pdbx_description
1 polymer ?
#
loop_
_entity_poly.entity_id
_entity_poly.type
_entity_poly.pdbx_seq_one_letter_code
_entity_poly.pdbx_strand_id
1 'polypeptide(L)'
;MMSPGTLGVVFLLAIVSLATCAQNSEARVKLENGLKSMVYLSPKITLHPGLVSNKTYYDIEFPKGHIAVKSFNAEVVDEAGDPVSLQEIYVHHWVAVRYYQRKGVENDRIIAGNSGLCDHGRSQFFGMGSETRKTSTYVPDPYGIEVGNPVKVPVGYEEKWMFDIHAIDTRGAVDAIGCNECRCNLFNVTEDKDGMPLRPNYVGGLYCCYDGTQCKVKNGLQSVERNVYFKYTVKWVDWSDSVIPVKVFILDVTDTWQNTGIHNCLFEYEVEKSATNNYTNTRRSRVRFPTAGDVIYGFAQQYFGGIGSALYGEDGRVICSSKPIYGKGKNIGDEAGYIVGMSTCYPKPGSVKIAKGESITLESYYSSKKKHTGVLGLFYILIHGESNVPILLWGVALFGLGLFVAVLVAHQRRKQNEDEYQSIAT
;
A
#
# COMPACT_ATOMS: atom_id res chain seq x y z
N MET A 1 -55.23 -1.12 30.76
CA MET A 1 -55.44 -1.03 29.30
C MET A 1 -55.04 0.36 28.85
N MET A 2 -53.95 0.50 28.10
CA MET A 2 -53.54 1.79 27.54
C MET A 2 -54.52 2.20 26.44
N SER A 3 -54.92 3.47 26.41
CA SER A 3 -55.83 4.01 25.39
C SER A 3 -55.20 3.88 23.99
N PRO A 4 -55.99 3.62 22.92
CA PRO A 4 -55.49 3.50 21.55
C PRO A 4 -54.63 4.69 21.10
N GLY A 5 -54.92 5.90 21.57
CA GLY A 5 -54.14 7.10 21.27
C GLY A 5 -52.74 7.11 21.89
N THR A 6 -52.58 6.55 23.10
CA THR A 6 -51.28 6.44 23.78
C THR A 6 -50.35 5.43 23.12
N LEU A 7 -50.88 4.36 22.52
CA LEU A 7 -50.07 3.36 21.81
C LEU A 7 -49.48 3.94 20.51
N GLY A 8 -50.25 4.75 19.78
CA GLY A 8 -49.81 5.41 18.55
C GLY A 8 -48.70 6.44 18.78
N VAL A 9 -48.77 7.20 19.88
CA VAL A 9 -47.74 8.19 20.25
C VAL A 9 -46.43 7.50 20.65
N VAL A 10 -46.50 6.37 21.38
CA VAL A 10 -45.31 5.58 21.74
C VAL A 10 -44.66 4.95 20.51
N PHE A 11 -45.44 4.46 19.56
CA PHE A 11 -44.92 3.94 18.28
C PHE A 11 -44.25 5.04 17.44
N LEU A 12 -44.84 6.23 17.36
CA LEU A 12 -44.24 7.36 16.66
C LEU A 12 -42.94 7.84 17.31
N LEU A 13 -42.90 7.91 18.64
CA LEU A 13 -41.67 8.26 19.38
C LEU A 13 -40.58 7.19 19.21
N ALA A 14 -40.94 5.91 19.17
CA ALA A 14 -39.99 4.83 18.91
C ALA A 14 -39.42 4.90 17.48
N ILE A 15 -40.25 5.19 16.47
CA ILE A 15 -39.80 5.36 15.07
C ILE A 15 -38.91 6.59 14.93
N VAL A 16 -39.24 7.72 15.56
CA VAL A 16 -38.39 8.92 15.57
C VAL A 16 -37.06 8.64 16.28
N SER A 17 -37.07 7.91 17.40
CA SER A 17 -35.86 7.53 18.14
C SER A 17 -34.97 6.58 17.33
N LEU A 18 -35.57 5.61 16.63
CA LEU A 18 -34.90 4.70 15.70
C LEU A 18 -34.34 5.45 14.47
N ALA A 19 -35.05 6.46 13.96
CA ALA A 19 -34.59 7.30 12.85
C ALA A 19 -33.42 8.21 13.27
N THR A 20 -33.42 8.75 14.50
CA THR A 20 -32.29 9.52 15.04
C THR A 20 -31.08 8.66 15.37
N CYS A 21 -31.27 7.39 15.75
CA CYS A 21 -30.18 6.43 15.89
C CYS A 21 -29.62 5.99 14.52
N ALA A 22 -30.46 5.85 13.50
CA ALA A 22 -30.04 5.55 12.13
C ALA A 22 -29.26 6.69 11.46
N GLN A 23 -29.42 7.93 11.92
CA GLN A 23 -28.63 9.08 11.46
C GLN A 23 -27.24 9.22 12.11
N ASN A 24 -26.84 8.30 13.00
CA ASN A 24 -25.56 8.34 13.70
C ASN A 24 -24.58 7.22 13.30
N SER A 25 -24.46 6.92 12.01
CA SER A 25 -23.22 6.30 11.48
C SER A 25 -22.85 6.76 10.07
N GLU A 26 -23.27 7.94 9.63
CA GLU A 26 -22.60 8.56 8.49
C GLU A 26 -21.23 9.03 8.98
N ALA A 27 -20.18 8.35 8.54
CA ALA A 27 -18.81 8.76 8.78
C ALA A 27 -18.66 10.21 8.28
N ARG A 28 -18.47 11.16 9.20
CA ARG A 28 -18.38 12.58 8.87
C ARG A 28 -16.94 12.92 8.53
N VAL A 29 -16.70 13.40 7.30
CA VAL A 29 -15.39 13.91 6.89
C VAL A 29 -14.98 15.05 7.83
N LYS A 30 -13.84 14.89 8.51
CA LYS A 30 -13.22 15.98 9.27
C LYS A 30 -12.40 16.83 8.32
N LEU A 31 -12.59 18.15 8.35
CA LEU A 31 -11.87 19.12 7.52
C LEU A 31 -11.06 20.04 8.42
N GLU A 32 -9.74 20.04 8.26
CA GLU A 32 -8.83 20.97 8.93
C GLU A 32 -7.87 21.55 7.89
N ASN A 33 -7.92 22.87 7.64
CA ASN A 33 -7.05 23.56 6.66
C ASN A 33 -7.01 22.89 5.26
N GLY A 34 -8.15 22.39 4.78
CA GLY A 34 -8.24 21.68 3.48
C GLY A 34 -7.89 20.19 3.53
N LEU A 35 -7.28 19.70 4.62
CA LEU A 35 -7.04 18.29 4.88
C LEU A 35 -8.34 17.61 5.31
N LYS A 36 -8.78 16.63 4.52
CA LYS A 36 -9.91 15.76 4.78
C LYS A 36 -9.44 14.47 5.45
N SER A 37 -10.26 13.91 6.34
CA SER A 37 -9.99 12.65 7.01
C SER A 37 -11.27 11.83 7.18
N MET A 38 -11.17 10.52 6.99
CA MET A 38 -12.26 9.57 7.23
C MET A 38 -11.72 8.27 7.82
N VAL A 39 -12.54 7.64 8.66
CA VAL A 39 -12.30 6.32 9.26
C VAL A 39 -13.28 5.34 8.64
N TYR A 40 -12.78 4.16 8.29
CA TYR A 40 -13.52 3.08 7.66
C TYR A 40 -13.24 1.76 8.39
N LEU A 41 -14.10 0.76 8.15
CA LEU A 41 -13.95 -0.60 8.66
C LEU A 41 -14.02 -1.60 7.50
N SER A 42 -13.23 -2.67 7.57
CA SER A 42 -13.46 -3.85 6.72
C SER A 42 -14.75 -4.56 7.11
N PRO A 43 -15.22 -5.51 6.29
CA PRO A 43 -16.13 -6.54 6.78
C PRO A 43 -15.54 -7.28 7.98
N LYS A 44 -16.43 -7.88 8.78
CA LYS A 44 -16.09 -8.62 9.99
C LYS A 44 -15.17 -9.80 9.69
N ILE A 45 -14.14 -9.97 10.52
CA ILE A 45 -13.22 -11.10 10.52
C ILE A 45 -13.48 -11.89 11.80
N THR A 46 -14.00 -13.10 11.68
CA THR A 46 -14.24 -13.98 12.84
C THR A 46 -13.10 -14.98 12.96
N LEU A 47 -12.46 -15.00 14.12
CA LEU A 47 -11.30 -15.83 14.44
C LEU A 47 -11.51 -16.61 15.73
N HIS A 48 -10.99 -17.83 15.79
CA HIS A 48 -10.84 -18.59 17.03
C HIS A 48 -9.36 -18.97 17.20
N PRO A 49 -8.93 -19.39 18.41
CA PRO A 49 -7.53 -19.73 18.68
C PRO A 49 -6.87 -20.61 17.60
N GLY A 50 -5.74 -20.13 17.07
CA GLY A 50 -4.96 -20.76 16.01
C GLY A 50 -5.41 -20.44 14.58
N LEU A 51 -6.65 -19.97 14.36
CA LEU A 51 -7.21 -19.82 13.02
C LEU A 51 -6.46 -18.75 12.22
N VAL A 52 -6.23 -19.06 10.94
CA VAL A 52 -5.76 -18.10 9.94
C VAL A 52 -6.95 -17.60 9.13
N SER A 53 -7.09 -16.28 9.06
CA SER A 53 -7.92 -15.62 8.06
C SER A 53 -6.99 -14.94 7.06
N ASN A 54 -7.05 -15.34 5.80
CA ASN A 54 -6.33 -14.69 4.71
C ASN A 54 -7.33 -14.39 3.58
N LYS A 55 -7.95 -13.21 3.66
CA LYS A 55 -9.14 -12.89 2.85
C LYS A 55 -8.93 -11.65 2.01
N THR A 56 -9.42 -11.77 0.78
CA THR A 56 -9.54 -10.67 -0.16
C THR A 56 -10.93 -10.03 -0.07
N TYR A 57 -10.97 -8.73 0.18
CA TYR A 57 -12.15 -7.88 0.21
C TYR A 57 -12.14 -6.93 -0.99
N TYR A 58 -13.08 -7.09 -1.91
CA TYR A 58 -13.24 -6.21 -3.06
C TYR A 58 -14.14 -5.02 -2.75
N ASP A 59 -13.99 -3.95 -3.55
CA ASP A 59 -14.79 -2.72 -3.47
C ASP A 59 -14.86 -2.13 -2.06
N ILE A 60 -13.69 -2.05 -1.40
CA ILE A 60 -13.61 -1.44 -0.08
C ILE A 60 -13.96 0.03 -0.15
N GLU A 61 -14.47 0.57 0.95
CA GLU A 61 -14.71 2.00 1.05
C GLU A 61 -13.38 2.77 0.96
N PHE A 62 -13.35 3.77 0.09
CA PHE A 62 -12.18 4.61 -0.10
C PHE A 62 -12.63 6.01 -0.50
N PRO A 63 -11.90 7.08 -0.12
CA PRO A 63 -12.24 8.43 -0.54
C PRO A 63 -12.40 8.52 -2.06
N LYS A 64 -13.53 9.10 -2.49
CA LYS A 64 -13.90 9.25 -3.91
C LYS A 64 -13.49 10.62 -4.44
N GLY A 65 -13.42 10.72 -5.78
CA GLY A 65 -13.00 11.93 -6.49
C GLY A 65 -11.52 11.90 -6.87
N HIS A 66 -11.07 12.94 -7.56
CA HIS A 66 -9.66 13.15 -7.88
C HIS A 66 -8.98 13.81 -6.68
N ILE A 67 -8.14 13.05 -5.99
CA ILE A 67 -7.59 13.43 -4.68
C ILE A 67 -6.10 13.15 -4.59
N ALA A 68 -5.47 13.77 -3.60
CA ALA A 68 -4.11 13.50 -3.19
C ALA A 68 -4.11 12.87 -1.79
N VAL A 69 -3.78 11.58 -1.70
CA VAL A 69 -3.67 10.89 -0.42
C VAL A 69 -2.43 11.39 0.31
N LYS A 70 -2.63 11.74 1.59
CA LYS A 70 -1.64 12.33 2.50
C LYS A 70 -1.20 11.38 3.61
N SER A 71 -2.04 10.42 4.00
CA SER A 71 -1.67 9.32 4.88
C SER A 71 -2.71 8.20 4.84
N PHE A 72 -2.29 6.98 5.12
CA PHE A 72 -3.16 5.81 5.24
C PHE A 72 -2.69 4.98 6.44
N ASN A 73 -3.41 5.09 7.56
CA ASN A 73 -3.07 4.34 8.78
C ASN A 73 -4.11 3.25 9.02
N ALA A 74 -3.70 2.10 9.53
CA ALA A 74 -4.64 1.02 9.80
C ALA A 74 -4.24 0.16 11.00
N GLU A 75 -5.23 -0.50 11.59
CA GLU A 75 -5.11 -1.29 12.81
C GLU A 75 -6.23 -2.36 12.85
N VAL A 76 -5.94 -3.50 13.46
CA VAL A 76 -6.98 -4.48 13.80
C VAL A 76 -7.61 -4.11 15.14
N VAL A 77 -8.94 -4.00 15.14
CA VAL A 77 -9.73 -3.62 16.30
C VAL A 77 -10.79 -4.65 16.63
N ASP A 78 -11.21 -4.69 17.89
CA ASP A 78 -12.34 -5.51 18.34
C ASP A 78 -13.70 -4.87 18.00
N GLU A 79 -14.79 -5.48 18.50
CA GLU A 79 -16.17 -5.00 18.30
C GLU A 79 -16.44 -3.65 18.98
N ALA A 80 -15.67 -3.27 20.00
CA ALA A 80 -15.75 -1.96 20.64
C ALA A 80 -14.95 -0.88 19.86
N GLY A 81 -14.14 -1.30 18.89
CA GLY A 81 -13.28 -0.42 18.10
C GLY A 81 -11.90 -0.19 18.72
N ASP A 82 -11.56 -0.94 19.77
CA ASP A 82 -10.29 -0.87 20.49
C ASP A 82 -9.22 -1.71 19.80
N PRO A 83 -7.96 -1.23 19.68
CA PRO A 83 -6.86 -2.00 19.10
C PRO A 83 -6.65 -3.34 19.81
N VAL A 84 -6.38 -4.40 19.05
CA VAL A 84 -6.11 -5.75 19.59
C VAL A 84 -4.61 -5.99 19.73
N SER A 85 -4.15 -6.69 20.76
CA SER A 85 -2.73 -7.03 20.92
C SER A 85 -2.21 -7.92 19.79
N LEU A 86 -0.98 -7.66 19.30
CA LEU A 86 -0.31 -8.54 18.33
C LEU A 86 0.05 -9.92 18.91
N GLN A 87 0.04 -10.06 20.25
CA GLN A 87 0.19 -11.33 20.95
C GLN A 87 -1.09 -12.17 20.93
N GLU A 88 -2.22 -11.56 20.56
CA GLU A 88 -3.50 -12.25 20.44
C GLU A 88 -3.85 -12.46 18.97
N ILE A 89 -3.86 -11.39 18.16
CA ILE A 89 -4.14 -11.46 16.72
C ILE A 89 -2.99 -10.78 16.00
N TYR A 90 -2.17 -11.59 15.32
CA TYR A 90 -1.05 -11.11 14.55
C TYR A 90 -1.50 -10.78 13.13
N VAL A 91 -1.38 -9.52 12.75
CA VAL A 91 -1.54 -9.10 11.35
C VAL A 91 -0.25 -9.43 10.62
N HIS A 92 -0.26 -10.56 9.92
CA HIS A 92 0.89 -10.98 9.13
C HIS A 92 1.10 -10.02 7.97
N HIS A 93 0.05 -9.72 7.22
CA HIS A 93 0.02 -8.60 6.30
C HIS A 93 -1.40 -8.10 6.02
N TRP A 94 -1.48 -6.87 5.55
CA TRP A 94 -2.61 -6.30 4.85
C TRP A 94 -2.07 -5.53 3.65
N VAL A 95 -2.72 -5.62 2.50
CA VAL A 95 -2.32 -4.87 1.32
C VAL A 95 -3.53 -4.24 0.66
N ALA A 96 -3.42 -2.98 0.26
CA ALA A 96 -4.43 -2.28 -0.53
C ALA A 96 -4.00 -2.24 -1.98
N VAL A 97 -4.79 -2.82 -2.89
CA VAL A 97 -4.51 -2.80 -4.33
C VAL A 97 -5.58 -1.98 -5.04
N ARG A 98 -5.12 -1.07 -5.90
CA ARG A 98 -5.97 -0.35 -6.83
C ARG A 98 -6.25 -1.20 -8.06
N TYR A 99 -7.51 -1.26 -8.46
CA TYR A 99 -7.92 -1.96 -9.68
C TYR A 99 -9.02 -1.19 -10.42
N TYR A 100 -9.18 -1.47 -11.70
CA TYR A 100 -10.26 -0.97 -12.53
C TYR A 100 -11.28 -2.10 -12.78
N GLN A 101 -12.54 -1.85 -12.45
CA GLN A 101 -13.64 -2.78 -12.66
C GLN A 101 -14.46 -2.34 -13.88
N ARG A 102 -14.77 -3.26 -14.81
CA ARG A 102 -15.70 -2.93 -15.91
C ARG A 102 -17.09 -2.65 -15.34
N LYS A 103 -17.71 -1.55 -15.76
CA LYS A 103 -19.07 -1.19 -15.32
C LYS A 103 -20.07 -2.27 -15.73
N GLY A 104 -20.85 -2.75 -14.76
CA GLY A 104 -21.87 -3.77 -14.97
C GLY A 104 -21.35 -5.19 -15.17
N VAL A 105 -20.04 -5.45 -15.03
CA VAL A 105 -19.45 -6.79 -15.18
C VAL A 105 -18.49 -7.04 -14.01
N GLU A 106 -18.86 -7.91 -13.07
CA GLU A 106 -18.16 -8.07 -11.79
C GLU A 106 -16.79 -8.76 -11.88
N ASN A 107 -16.60 -9.65 -12.86
CA ASN A 107 -15.39 -10.48 -12.98
C ASN A 107 -14.33 -9.93 -13.95
N ASP A 108 -14.58 -8.77 -14.59
CA ASP A 108 -13.63 -8.14 -15.51
C ASP A 108 -12.86 -7.01 -14.80
N ARG A 109 -11.64 -7.36 -14.36
CA ARG A 109 -10.78 -6.53 -13.50
C ARG A 109 -9.41 -6.35 -14.10
N ILE A 110 -8.92 -5.12 -14.05
CA ILE A 110 -7.54 -4.77 -14.42
C ILE A 110 -6.83 -4.28 -13.16
N ILE A 111 -5.77 -4.97 -12.74
CA ILE A 111 -4.93 -4.50 -11.64
C ILE A 111 -4.17 -3.26 -12.11
N ALA A 112 -4.39 -2.12 -11.47
CA ALA A 112 -3.74 -0.86 -11.85
C ALA A 112 -2.29 -0.83 -11.36
N GLY A 113 -2.02 -1.40 -10.18
CA GLY A 113 -0.67 -1.58 -9.63
C GLY A 113 0.10 -0.30 -9.31
N ASN A 114 1.16 -0.43 -8.51
CA ASN A 114 2.09 0.66 -8.23
C ASN A 114 3.10 0.85 -9.40
N SER A 115 4.09 1.73 -9.25
CA SER A 115 5.16 1.96 -10.24
C SER A 115 6.42 1.10 -10.00
N GLY A 116 6.35 0.13 -9.10
CA GLY A 116 7.42 -0.81 -8.76
C GLY A 116 7.84 -1.69 -9.95
N LEU A 117 8.92 -2.44 -9.72
CA LEU A 117 9.64 -3.10 -10.81
C LEU A 117 9.18 -4.53 -11.09
N CYS A 118 8.53 -5.17 -10.13
CA CYS A 118 8.12 -6.57 -10.22
C CYS A 118 7.12 -6.79 -11.37
N ASP A 119 7.42 -7.74 -12.26
CA ASP A 119 6.56 -8.08 -13.40
C ASP A 119 5.24 -8.72 -12.95
N HIS A 120 5.29 -9.46 -11.84
CA HIS A 120 4.17 -10.15 -11.23
C HIS A 120 4.15 -9.94 -9.72
N GLY A 121 2.94 -9.94 -9.16
CA GLY A 121 2.77 -9.67 -7.73
C GLY A 121 3.13 -8.23 -7.36
N ARG A 122 3.32 -8.01 -6.06
CA ARG A 122 3.76 -6.72 -5.48
C ARG A 122 3.01 -5.48 -5.99
N SER A 123 1.74 -5.61 -6.35
CA SER A 123 0.92 -4.55 -6.95
C SER A 123 0.30 -3.59 -5.92
N GLN A 124 0.60 -3.80 -4.63
CA GLN A 124 0.01 -3.01 -3.54
C GLN A 124 0.46 -1.56 -3.55
N PHE A 125 -0.46 -0.66 -3.21
CA PHE A 125 -0.17 0.78 -3.05
C PHE A 125 0.09 1.16 -1.60
N PHE A 126 -0.65 0.50 -0.71
CA PHE A 126 -0.57 0.69 0.74
C PHE A 126 -0.58 -0.68 1.40
N GLY A 127 -0.21 -0.68 2.67
CA GLY A 127 -0.28 -1.87 3.48
C GLY A 127 0.99 -2.72 3.47
N MET A 128 1.26 -3.25 4.65
CA MET A 128 2.42 -4.06 5.00
C MET A 128 1.97 -5.06 6.08
N GLY A 129 2.78 -5.37 7.09
CA GLY A 129 2.42 -6.18 8.25
C GLY A 129 2.06 -5.41 9.52
N SER A 130 2.25 -6.10 10.63
CA SER A 130 2.12 -5.62 12.02
C SER A 130 2.88 -4.32 12.33
N GLU A 131 3.90 -3.99 11.55
CA GLU A 131 4.74 -2.80 11.67
C GLU A 131 4.00 -1.50 11.32
N THR A 132 2.74 -1.55 10.93
CA THR A 132 1.96 -0.35 10.55
C THR A 132 1.77 0.64 11.71
N ARG A 133 1.74 0.19 12.98
CA ARG A 133 1.30 1.02 14.12
C ARG A 133 2.16 2.25 14.39
N LYS A 134 3.49 2.11 14.31
CA LYS A 134 4.46 3.18 14.58
C LYS A 134 5.21 3.62 13.32
N THR A 135 4.81 3.15 12.14
CA THR A 135 5.37 3.60 10.85
C THR A 135 4.58 4.81 10.37
N SER A 136 5.24 5.96 10.24
CA SER A 136 4.60 7.18 9.73
C SER A 136 4.24 7.02 8.25
N THR A 137 2.96 7.02 7.90
CA THR A 137 2.51 6.96 6.49
C THR A 137 2.31 8.34 5.85
N TYR A 138 2.78 9.40 6.54
CA TYR A 138 2.58 10.78 6.11
C TYR A 138 3.37 11.11 4.85
N VAL A 139 2.69 11.73 3.88
CA VAL A 139 3.28 12.30 2.67
C VAL A 139 3.41 13.82 2.86
N PRO A 140 4.63 14.39 2.82
CA PRO A 140 4.84 15.81 3.10
C PRO A 140 4.26 16.71 2.00
N ASP A 141 3.87 17.93 2.35
CA ASP A 141 3.51 18.95 1.36
C ASP A 141 4.75 19.38 0.55
N PRO A 142 4.58 19.78 -0.73
CA PRO A 142 3.34 19.81 -1.52
C PRO A 142 2.98 18.46 -2.18
N TYR A 143 3.63 17.36 -1.78
CA TYR A 143 3.52 16.07 -2.47
C TYR A 143 2.23 15.31 -2.14
N GLY A 144 1.76 14.47 -3.06
CA GLY A 144 0.59 13.62 -2.82
C GLY A 144 0.55 12.39 -3.71
N ILE A 145 0.02 11.29 -3.17
CA ILE A 145 -0.25 10.09 -3.97
C ILE A 145 -1.58 10.30 -4.70
N GLU A 146 -1.53 10.39 -6.02
CA GLU A 146 -2.69 10.69 -6.86
C GLU A 146 -3.65 9.49 -6.98
N VAL A 147 -4.91 9.70 -6.64
CA VAL A 147 -5.99 8.71 -6.71
C VAL A 147 -7.21 9.31 -7.42
N GLY A 148 -7.95 8.48 -8.18
CA GLY A 148 -9.19 8.87 -8.82
C GLY A 148 -9.05 9.85 -9.99
N ASN A 149 -7.91 9.87 -10.68
CA ASN A 149 -7.75 10.67 -11.89
C ASN A 149 -8.56 10.04 -13.05
N PRO A 150 -9.63 10.68 -13.54
CA PRO A 150 -10.52 10.09 -14.54
C PRO A 150 -9.84 9.84 -15.89
N VAL A 151 -8.73 10.54 -16.19
CA VAL A 151 -7.96 10.37 -17.43
C VAL A 151 -7.14 9.06 -17.40
N LYS A 152 -6.83 8.53 -16.21
CA LYS A 152 -6.07 7.27 -16.06
C LYS A 152 -6.96 6.02 -16.02
N VAL A 153 -8.27 6.19 -15.86
CA VAL A 153 -9.23 5.09 -15.80
C VAL A 153 -9.62 4.69 -17.24
N PRO A 154 -9.50 3.41 -17.63
CA PRO A 154 -9.91 2.96 -18.96
C PRO A 154 -11.39 3.22 -19.24
N VAL A 155 -11.72 3.52 -20.50
CA VAL A 155 -13.12 3.76 -20.93
C VAL A 155 -13.99 2.55 -20.60
N GLY A 156 -15.12 2.79 -19.94
CA GLY A 156 -16.05 1.73 -19.52
C GLY A 156 -15.70 1.07 -18.18
N TYR A 157 -14.64 1.51 -17.51
CA TYR A 157 -14.24 1.03 -16.18
C TYR A 157 -14.47 2.10 -15.10
N GLU A 158 -14.41 1.65 -13.85
CA GLU A 158 -14.37 2.49 -12.65
C GLU A 158 -13.22 2.08 -11.74
N GLU A 159 -12.62 3.05 -11.05
CA GLU A 159 -11.55 2.79 -10.09
C GLU A 159 -12.12 2.29 -8.76
N LYS A 160 -11.58 1.17 -8.30
CA LYS A 160 -11.91 0.53 -7.03
C LYS A 160 -10.65 0.11 -6.29
N TRP A 161 -10.85 -0.23 -5.02
CA TRP A 161 -9.81 -0.68 -4.12
C TRP A 161 -10.20 -2.02 -3.52
N MET A 162 -9.20 -2.88 -3.32
CA MET A 162 -9.37 -4.13 -2.61
C MET A 162 -8.36 -4.20 -1.47
N PHE A 163 -8.69 -4.98 -0.45
CA PHE A 163 -7.74 -5.41 0.56
C PHE A 163 -7.49 -6.90 0.49
N ASP A 164 -6.25 -7.32 0.65
CA ASP A 164 -5.96 -8.67 1.14
C ASP A 164 -5.49 -8.53 2.59
N ILE A 165 -6.14 -9.22 3.52
CA ILE A 165 -5.86 -9.15 4.96
C ILE A 165 -5.58 -10.56 5.46
N HIS A 166 -4.34 -10.76 5.91
CA HIS A 166 -3.85 -11.98 6.51
C HIS A 166 -3.61 -11.76 8.01
N ALA A 167 -4.50 -12.33 8.82
CA ALA A 167 -4.48 -12.28 10.27
C ALA A 167 -4.47 -13.71 10.87
N ILE A 168 -3.68 -13.89 11.92
CA ILE A 168 -3.53 -15.17 12.62
C ILE A 168 -3.90 -14.97 14.08
N ASP A 169 -4.87 -15.74 14.58
CA ASP A 169 -5.18 -15.80 16.00
C ASP A 169 -4.14 -16.67 16.72
N THR A 170 -3.27 -16.02 17.50
CA THR A 170 -2.17 -16.67 18.21
C THR A 170 -2.51 -16.97 19.67
N ARG A 171 -3.75 -16.72 20.11
CA ARG A 171 -4.18 -17.02 21.48
C ARG A 171 -4.00 -18.50 21.76
N GLY A 172 -3.23 -18.82 22.80
CA GLY A 172 -2.97 -20.21 23.19
C GLY A 172 -2.12 -21.02 22.20
N ALA A 173 -1.48 -20.40 21.20
CA ALA A 173 -0.54 -21.07 20.30
C ALA A 173 0.57 -21.79 21.09
N VAL A 174 1.00 -22.94 20.59
CA VAL A 174 2.15 -23.68 21.16
C VAL A 174 3.46 -22.93 20.91
N ASP A 175 3.60 -22.33 19.73
CA ASP A 175 4.71 -21.45 19.34
C ASP A 175 4.16 -20.27 18.51
N ALA A 176 3.84 -19.17 19.18
CA ALA A 176 3.24 -18.00 18.53
C ALA A 176 4.14 -17.39 17.44
N ILE A 177 5.46 -17.32 17.68
CA ILE A 177 6.40 -16.79 16.68
C ILE A 177 6.50 -17.76 15.49
N GLY A 178 6.52 -19.07 15.75
CA GLY A 178 6.47 -20.06 14.68
C GLY A 178 5.19 -19.99 13.85
N CYS A 179 4.03 -19.70 14.46
CA CYS A 179 2.79 -19.43 13.73
C CYS A 179 2.94 -18.19 12.84
N ASN A 180 3.52 -17.11 13.37
CA ASN A 180 3.72 -15.85 12.65
C ASN A 180 4.72 -15.98 11.49
N GLU A 181 5.67 -16.91 11.58
CA GLU A 181 6.61 -17.28 10.52
C GLU A 181 6.05 -18.38 9.59
N CYS A 182 4.78 -18.75 9.76
CA CYS A 182 4.07 -19.73 8.95
C CYS A 182 4.78 -21.09 8.82
N ARG A 183 5.34 -21.61 9.91
CA ARG A 183 6.05 -22.92 9.88
C ARG A 183 5.06 -24.07 9.66
N CYS A 184 5.26 -24.83 8.58
CA CYS A 184 4.28 -25.83 8.11
C CYS A 184 3.94 -26.90 9.16
N ASN A 185 4.92 -27.30 9.98
CA ASN A 185 4.72 -28.27 11.05
C ASN A 185 3.76 -27.81 12.14
N LEU A 186 3.54 -26.49 12.30
CA LEU A 186 2.59 -25.94 13.26
C LEU A 186 1.16 -25.88 12.69
N PHE A 187 0.99 -25.89 11.37
CA PHE A 187 -0.33 -25.92 10.71
C PHE A 187 -0.74 -27.34 10.28
N ASN A 188 0.17 -28.31 10.39
CA ASN A 188 -0.05 -29.70 9.98
C ASN A 188 -0.49 -29.83 8.50
N VAL A 189 0.15 -29.05 7.63
CA VAL A 189 -0.13 -29.01 6.19
C VAL A 189 1.00 -29.64 5.39
N THR A 190 0.64 -30.31 4.30
CA THR A 190 1.56 -30.93 3.34
C THR A 190 1.31 -30.47 1.89
N GLU A 191 0.24 -29.70 1.69
CA GLU A 191 -0.19 -29.15 0.41
C GLU A 191 -0.41 -27.64 0.57
N ASP A 192 -0.33 -26.90 -0.52
CA ASP A 192 -0.65 -25.48 -0.56
C ASP A 192 -2.17 -25.23 -0.72
N LYS A 193 -2.55 -23.96 -0.84
CA LYS A 193 -3.95 -23.53 -1.00
C LYS A 193 -4.65 -24.10 -2.25
N ASP A 194 -3.89 -24.50 -3.26
CA ASP A 194 -4.40 -25.03 -4.53
C ASP A 194 -4.39 -26.58 -4.53
N GLY A 195 -4.05 -27.21 -3.40
CA GLY A 195 -3.96 -28.66 -3.24
C GLY A 195 -2.68 -29.24 -3.84
N MET A 196 -1.69 -28.41 -4.15
CA MET A 196 -0.43 -28.88 -4.71
C MET A 196 0.52 -29.29 -3.58
N PRO A 197 1.21 -30.44 -3.68
CA PRO A 197 2.17 -30.87 -2.67
C PRO A 197 3.27 -29.84 -2.44
N LEU A 198 3.57 -29.56 -1.17
CA LEU A 198 4.68 -28.70 -0.79
C LEU A 198 6.01 -29.33 -1.24
N ARG A 199 6.97 -28.49 -1.62
CA ARG A 199 8.31 -28.97 -1.97
C ARG A 199 8.95 -29.64 -0.74
N PRO A 200 9.73 -30.73 -0.91
CA PRO A 200 10.25 -31.52 0.23
C PRO A 200 11.02 -30.74 1.30
N ASN A 201 11.67 -29.63 0.92
CA ASN A 201 12.47 -28.81 1.82
C ASN A 201 11.78 -27.49 2.22
N TYR A 202 10.51 -27.29 1.83
CA TYR A 202 9.76 -26.10 2.20
C TYR A 202 9.19 -26.26 3.61
N VAL A 203 9.80 -25.57 4.57
CA VAL A 203 9.51 -25.76 6.01
C VAL A 203 8.66 -24.64 6.62
N GLY A 204 8.44 -23.55 5.89
CA GLY A 204 7.53 -22.49 6.30
C GLY A 204 7.48 -21.30 5.35
N GLY A 205 6.39 -20.54 5.42
CA GLY A 205 6.13 -19.34 4.63
C GLY A 205 4.72 -19.34 4.04
N LEU A 206 4.55 -18.54 2.99
CA LEU A 206 3.31 -18.28 2.27
C LEU A 206 2.41 -19.51 2.04
N TYR A 207 2.99 -20.66 1.68
CA TYR A 207 2.20 -21.84 1.32
C TYR A 207 1.66 -22.63 2.52
N CYS A 208 2.00 -22.24 3.75
CA CYS A 208 1.67 -23.03 4.95
C CYS A 208 0.62 -22.40 5.87
N CYS A 209 0.26 -21.14 5.64
CA CYS A 209 -0.71 -20.38 6.44
C CYS A 209 -1.74 -19.69 5.53
N TYR A 210 -2.41 -20.46 4.68
CA TYR A 210 -3.51 -19.97 3.85
C TYR A 210 -4.83 -19.94 4.64
N ASP A 211 -5.86 -19.30 4.06
CA ASP A 211 -7.16 -19.11 4.71
C ASP A 211 -7.75 -20.42 5.23
N GLY A 212 -8.26 -20.40 6.46
CA GLY A 212 -8.89 -21.56 7.09
C GLY A 212 -7.92 -22.58 7.70
N THR A 213 -6.61 -22.46 7.49
CA THR A 213 -5.63 -23.27 8.24
C THR A 213 -5.62 -22.87 9.71
N GLN A 214 -5.17 -23.78 10.58
CA GLN A 214 -5.14 -23.55 12.03
C GLN A 214 -3.77 -23.89 12.60
N CYS A 215 -3.12 -22.89 13.20
CA CYS A 215 -1.89 -23.09 13.94
C CYS A 215 -2.16 -23.90 15.22
N LYS A 216 -1.23 -24.77 15.57
CA LYS A 216 -1.31 -25.63 16.75
C LYS A 216 -1.44 -24.82 18.03
N VAL A 217 -2.51 -25.09 18.78
CA VAL A 217 -2.79 -24.51 20.10
C VAL A 217 -2.58 -25.54 21.22
N LYS A 218 -2.45 -25.05 22.46
CA LYS A 218 -2.32 -25.88 23.67
C LYS A 218 -3.61 -26.67 23.93
N ASN A 219 -3.47 -27.91 24.41
CA ASN A 219 -4.61 -28.78 24.75
C ASN A 219 -5.46 -28.17 25.88
N GLY A 220 -6.78 -28.41 25.83
CA GLY A 220 -7.72 -27.95 26.86
C GLY A 220 -8.06 -26.45 26.79
N LEU A 221 -7.62 -25.75 25.75
CA LEU A 221 -8.01 -24.36 25.51
C LEU A 221 -9.49 -24.30 25.08
N GLN A 222 -10.27 -23.44 25.74
CA GLN A 222 -11.62 -23.13 25.28
C GLN A 222 -11.53 -22.36 23.96
N SER A 223 -12.14 -22.91 22.90
CA SER A 223 -12.22 -22.23 21.61
C SER A 223 -13.30 -21.15 21.68
N VAL A 224 -12.89 -19.92 21.98
CA VAL A 224 -13.79 -18.76 22.01
C VAL A 224 -13.55 -17.91 20.76
N GLU A 225 -14.58 -17.85 19.92
CA GLU A 225 -14.58 -16.96 18.76
C GLU A 225 -14.47 -15.50 19.19
N ARG A 226 -13.78 -14.71 18.37
CA ARG A 226 -13.68 -13.27 18.48
C ARG A 226 -13.91 -12.67 17.11
N ASN A 227 -14.74 -11.62 17.09
CA ASN A 227 -14.90 -10.79 15.91
C ASN A 227 -13.94 -9.62 15.99
N VAL A 228 -13.25 -9.36 14.89
CA VAL A 228 -12.39 -8.20 14.71
C VAL A 228 -12.66 -7.54 13.37
N TYR A 229 -12.19 -6.31 13.24
CA TYR A 229 -12.30 -5.50 12.04
C TYR A 229 -10.95 -4.88 11.73
N PHE A 230 -10.69 -4.65 10.45
CA PHE A 230 -9.58 -3.84 10.03
C PHE A 230 -10.04 -2.39 9.92
N LYS A 231 -9.62 -1.56 10.87
CA LYS A 231 -9.94 -0.13 10.94
C LYS A 231 -8.86 0.66 10.24
N TYR A 232 -9.25 1.51 9.30
CA TYR A 232 -8.30 2.34 8.58
C TYR A 232 -8.75 3.79 8.48
N THR A 233 -7.78 4.69 8.55
CA THR A 233 -7.96 6.14 8.45
C THR A 233 -7.20 6.65 7.24
N VAL A 234 -7.92 7.23 6.29
CA VAL A 234 -7.32 7.89 5.13
C VAL A 234 -7.41 9.39 5.35
N LYS A 235 -6.29 10.09 5.12
CA LYS A 235 -6.26 11.56 5.02
C LYS A 235 -5.89 11.97 3.62
N TRP A 236 -6.56 12.99 3.10
CA TRP A 236 -6.35 13.46 1.73
C TRP A 236 -6.69 14.94 1.58
N VAL A 237 -6.25 15.54 0.48
CA VAL A 237 -6.75 16.83 0.00
C VAL A 237 -7.38 16.63 -1.38
N ASP A 238 -8.26 17.54 -1.78
CA ASP A 238 -8.76 17.55 -3.16
C ASP A 238 -7.60 17.83 -4.12
N TRP A 239 -7.60 17.17 -5.27
CA TRP A 239 -6.56 17.40 -6.26
C TRP A 239 -6.61 18.83 -6.79
N SER A 240 -5.44 19.46 -6.95
CA SER A 240 -5.28 20.77 -7.57
C SER A 240 -3.88 20.89 -8.18
N ASP A 241 -3.67 21.92 -9.00
CA ASP A 241 -2.37 22.18 -9.64
C ASP A 241 -1.26 22.53 -8.63
N SER A 242 -1.61 22.77 -7.36
CA SER A 242 -0.65 22.97 -6.28
C SER A 242 -0.07 21.66 -5.72
N VAL A 243 -0.70 20.53 -5.99
CA VAL A 243 -0.24 19.21 -5.54
C VAL A 243 0.81 18.67 -6.50
N ILE A 244 1.94 18.23 -5.94
CA ILE A 244 2.99 17.57 -6.72
C ILE A 244 2.79 16.04 -6.64
N PRO A 245 2.50 15.35 -7.76
CA PRO A 245 2.34 13.90 -7.76
C PRO A 245 3.63 13.17 -7.38
N VAL A 246 3.48 12.13 -6.57
CA VAL A 246 4.52 11.11 -6.34
C VAL A 246 4.05 9.76 -6.86
N LYS A 247 5.02 8.96 -7.31
CA LYS A 247 4.83 7.55 -7.67
C LYS A 247 5.28 6.65 -6.52
N VAL A 248 4.52 5.59 -6.30
CA VAL A 248 4.82 4.55 -5.33
C VAL A 248 5.70 3.49 -6.01
N PHE A 249 6.87 3.24 -5.44
CA PHE A 249 7.73 2.12 -5.86
C PHE A 249 7.90 1.16 -4.69
N ILE A 250 7.76 -0.13 -4.97
CA ILE A 250 8.07 -1.21 -4.03
C ILE A 250 9.19 -2.04 -4.66
N LEU A 251 10.31 -2.14 -3.96
CA LEU A 251 11.47 -2.93 -4.32
C LEU A 251 11.48 -4.21 -3.49
N ASP A 252 11.91 -5.33 -4.08
CA ASP A 252 11.99 -6.63 -3.42
C ASP A 252 13.44 -7.13 -3.45
N VAL A 253 13.98 -7.51 -2.29
CA VAL A 253 15.34 -8.05 -2.18
C VAL A 253 15.49 -9.43 -2.82
N THR A 254 14.36 -10.08 -3.15
CA THR A 254 14.32 -11.36 -3.86
C THR A 254 14.27 -11.20 -5.37
N ASP A 255 14.26 -9.96 -5.88
CA ASP A 255 14.29 -9.68 -7.31
C ASP A 255 15.51 -10.32 -7.99
N THR A 256 15.26 -11.00 -9.11
CA THR A 256 16.23 -11.76 -9.88
C THR A 256 16.74 -11.03 -11.12
N TRP A 257 16.30 -9.78 -11.36
CA TRP A 257 16.59 -9.02 -12.57
C TRP A 257 18.08 -9.02 -12.98
N GLN A 258 19.00 -8.90 -12.01
CA GLN A 258 20.44 -8.90 -12.31
C GLN A 258 20.92 -10.20 -13.00
N ASN A 259 20.24 -11.32 -12.73
CA ASN A 259 20.61 -12.65 -13.23
C ASN A 259 19.78 -13.07 -14.45
N THR A 260 18.52 -12.64 -14.52
CA THR A 260 17.55 -13.11 -15.53
C THR A 260 17.11 -12.05 -16.53
N GLY A 261 17.36 -10.76 -16.24
CA GLY A 261 16.78 -9.63 -16.96
C GLY A 261 15.28 -9.42 -16.71
N ILE A 262 14.67 -10.22 -15.84
CA ILE A 262 13.22 -10.27 -15.55
C ILE A 262 13.02 -10.00 -14.05
N HIS A 263 12.06 -9.14 -13.72
CA HIS A 263 11.76 -8.74 -12.35
C HIS A 263 10.80 -9.72 -11.67
N ASN A 264 11.28 -10.95 -11.39
CA ASN A 264 10.43 -12.04 -10.94
C ASN A 264 9.95 -11.92 -9.47
N CYS A 265 10.66 -11.17 -8.62
CA CYS A 265 10.32 -10.90 -7.21
C CYS A 265 9.67 -12.09 -6.46
N LEU A 266 10.48 -12.99 -5.91
CA LEU A 266 10.06 -14.29 -5.33
C LEU A 266 9.22 -14.22 -4.02
N PHE A 267 8.74 -13.04 -3.64
CA PHE A 267 7.97 -12.71 -2.45
C PHE A 267 8.73 -12.89 -1.12
N GLU A 268 9.16 -14.10 -0.79
CA GLU A 268 9.73 -14.43 0.51
C GLU A 268 11.05 -15.18 0.39
N TYR A 269 11.77 -15.27 1.50
CA TYR A 269 12.96 -16.11 1.59
C TYR A 269 13.19 -16.66 2.99
N GLU A 270 14.08 -17.64 3.09
CA GLU A 270 14.51 -18.22 4.36
C GLU A 270 15.82 -17.58 4.83
N VAL A 271 15.93 -17.38 6.14
CA VAL A 271 17.18 -17.00 6.80
C VAL A 271 17.64 -18.19 7.62
N GLU A 272 18.76 -18.77 7.20
CA GLU A 272 19.37 -19.89 7.92
C GLU A 272 20.03 -19.45 9.22
N LYS A 273 20.06 -20.38 10.18
CA LYS A 273 20.82 -20.17 11.41
C LYS A 273 22.31 -20.13 11.10
N SER A 274 23.01 -19.08 11.56
CA SER A 274 24.45 -18.98 11.40
C SER A 274 25.17 -20.05 12.23
N ALA A 275 26.14 -20.72 11.61
CA ALA A 275 27.08 -21.61 12.29
C ALA A 275 28.24 -20.85 12.96
N THR A 276 28.34 -19.54 12.74
CA THR A 276 29.40 -18.66 13.27
C THR A 276 28.83 -17.69 14.30
N ASN A 277 29.71 -16.93 14.97
CA ASN A 277 29.30 -15.87 15.88
C ASN A 277 28.84 -14.58 15.17
N ASN A 278 28.86 -14.54 13.82
CA ASN A 278 28.23 -13.47 13.06
C ASN A 278 26.76 -13.83 12.80
N TYR A 279 25.85 -13.15 13.50
CA TYR A 279 24.42 -13.40 13.45
C TYR A 279 23.65 -12.43 12.55
N THR A 280 24.30 -11.84 11.56
CA THR A 280 23.62 -11.01 10.55
C THR A 280 23.62 -11.74 9.21
N ASN A 281 22.44 -12.07 8.72
CA ASN A 281 22.24 -12.49 7.34
C ASN A 281 21.91 -11.25 6.49
N THR A 282 22.67 -11.05 5.43
CA THR A 282 22.44 -9.96 4.46
C THR A 282 22.00 -10.57 3.15
N ARG A 283 20.82 -10.16 2.68
CA ARG A 283 20.38 -10.41 1.31
C ARG A 283 20.45 -9.12 0.53
N ARG A 284 20.87 -9.20 -0.74
CA ARG A 284 21.06 -8.06 -1.62
C ARG A 284 20.42 -8.32 -2.98
N SER A 285 19.73 -7.33 -3.52
CA SER A 285 19.37 -7.26 -4.94
C SER A 285 19.84 -5.94 -5.53
N ARG A 286 19.99 -5.93 -6.86
CA ARG A 286 20.37 -4.74 -7.62
C ARG A 286 19.48 -4.62 -8.83
N VAL A 287 18.96 -3.41 -9.07
CA VAL A 287 18.02 -3.12 -10.14
C VAL A 287 18.42 -1.84 -10.86
N ARG A 288 18.05 -1.70 -12.14
CA ARG A 288 18.15 -0.42 -12.85
C ARG A 288 16.86 0.35 -12.70
N PHE A 289 16.96 1.58 -12.21
CA PHE A 289 15.78 2.37 -11.93
C PHE A 289 15.20 2.98 -13.22
N PRO A 290 13.90 2.85 -13.51
CA PRO A 290 13.34 3.13 -14.84
C PRO A 290 13.15 4.63 -15.12
N THR A 291 13.13 5.46 -14.08
CA THR A 291 12.80 6.90 -14.17
C THR A 291 13.76 7.74 -13.35
N ALA A 292 14.06 8.96 -13.77
CA ALA A 292 14.73 9.91 -12.87
C ALA A 292 13.73 10.53 -11.88
N GLY A 293 14.18 10.91 -10.69
CA GLY A 293 13.34 11.63 -9.74
C GLY A 293 13.94 11.84 -8.35
N ASP A 294 13.24 12.63 -7.54
CA ASP A 294 13.56 12.92 -6.15
C ASP A 294 12.89 11.92 -5.21
N VAL A 295 13.66 11.39 -4.26
CA VAL A 295 13.14 10.54 -3.19
C VAL A 295 12.53 11.42 -2.11
N ILE A 296 11.23 11.27 -1.90
CA ILE A 296 10.45 12.12 -0.97
C ILE A 296 10.28 11.43 0.39
N TYR A 297 10.14 10.11 0.37
CA TYR A 297 9.86 9.31 1.55
C TYR A 297 10.22 7.85 1.28
N GLY A 298 10.58 7.11 2.33
CA GLY A 298 10.72 5.67 2.23
C GLY A 298 10.81 4.94 3.57
N PHE A 299 10.57 3.64 3.52
CA PHE A 299 10.71 2.71 4.64
C PHE A 299 10.86 1.29 4.10
N ALA A 300 11.34 0.39 4.96
CA ALA A 300 11.41 -1.04 4.66
C ALA A 300 10.27 -1.81 5.32
N GLN A 301 9.90 -2.94 4.75
CA GLN A 301 9.03 -3.94 5.36
C GLN A 301 9.85 -5.19 5.69
N GLN A 302 9.80 -5.60 6.95
CA GLN A 302 10.47 -6.78 7.47
C GLN A 302 9.58 -7.46 8.52
N TYR A 303 9.71 -8.78 8.62
CA TYR A 303 9.07 -9.59 9.65
C TYR A 303 10.03 -9.89 10.80
N PHE A 304 9.58 -10.76 11.72
CA PHE A 304 10.36 -11.22 12.85
C PHE A 304 11.80 -11.59 12.46
N GLY A 305 12.75 -11.13 13.27
CA GLY A 305 14.17 -11.27 12.99
C GLY A 305 14.77 -10.14 12.16
N GLY A 306 13.97 -9.22 11.60
CA GLY A 306 14.49 -8.04 10.88
C GLY A 306 15.44 -7.22 11.75
N ILE A 307 16.57 -6.79 11.17
CA ILE A 307 17.54 -5.88 11.80
C ILE A 307 17.48 -4.49 11.17
N GLY A 308 17.12 -4.43 9.89
CA GLY A 308 16.99 -3.21 9.11
C GLY A 308 17.17 -3.50 7.63
N SER A 309 17.05 -2.44 6.84
CA SER A 309 17.27 -2.48 5.40
C SER A 309 17.71 -1.10 4.90
N ALA A 310 18.41 -1.08 3.78
CA ALA A 310 18.90 0.15 3.18
C ALA A 310 18.91 0.08 1.65
N LEU A 311 18.70 1.24 1.04
CA LEU A 311 18.85 1.49 -0.38
C LEU A 311 20.11 2.31 -0.62
N TYR A 312 20.90 1.88 -1.60
CA TYR A 312 22.14 2.52 -1.99
C TYR A 312 22.12 2.89 -3.47
N GLY A 313 22.63 4.08 -3.78
CA GLY A 313 22.93 4.49 -5.16
C GLY A 313 24.13 3.74 -5.73
N GLU A 314 24.36 3.92 -7.02
CA GLU A 314 25.44 3.23 -7.74
C GLU A 314 26.84 3.62 -7.22
N ASP A 315 26.96 4.87 -6.76
CA ASP A 315 28.15 5.45 -6.12
C ASP A 315 28.31 5.07 -4.64
N GLY A 316 27.43 4.21 -4.12
CA GLY A 316 27.43 3.76 -2.72
C GLY A 316 26.81 4.74 -1.73
N ARG A 317 26.25 5.87 -2.19
CA ARG A 317 25.53 6.80 -1.29
C ARG A 317 24.29 6.12 -0.71
N VAL A 318 23.96 6.45 0.54
CA VAL A 318 22.72 5.99 1.16
C VAL A 318 21.56 6.82 0.60
N ILE A 319 20.60 6.15 -0.04
CA ILE A 319 19.36 6.77 -0.50
C ILE A 319 18.36 6.84 0.65
N CYS A 320 18.18 5.72 1.34
CA CYS A 320 17.28 5.61 2.48
C CYS A 320 17.69 4.41 3.33
N SER A 321 17.52 4.52 4.65
CA SER A 321 17.71 3.41 5.59
C SER A 321 16.50 3.32 6.50
N SER A 322 16.08 2.10 6.80
CA SER A 322 14.92 1.81 7.64
C SER A 322 15.26 0.72 8.65
N LYS A 323 14.91 0.94 9.92
CA LYS A 323 15.15 0.02 11.04
C LYS A 323 13.82 -0.35 11.70
N PRO A 324 13.64 -1.61 12.09
CA PRO A 324 12.48 -2.04 12.84
C PRO A 324 12.44 -1.41 14.23
N ILE A 325 11.23 -1.07 14.65
CA ILE A 325 10.90 -0.62 15.99
C ILE A 325 10.27 -1.81 16.70
N TYR A 326 11.05 -2.45 17.57
CA TYR A 326 10.58 -3.53 18.41
C TYR A 326 9.86 -2.98 19.64
N GLY A 327 8.68 -3.55 19.94
CA GLY A 327 7.99 -3.30 21.20
C GLY A 327 8.82 -3.79 22.38
N LYS A 328 8.58 -3.18 23.56
CA LYS A 328 9.36 -3.46 24.79
C LYS A 328 8.49 -3.81 25.99
N GLY A 329 7.18 -3.68 25.88
CA GLY A 329 6.22 -3.81 26.96
C GLY A 329 5.12 -4.82 26.69
N LYS A 330 4.06 -4.69 27.48
CA LYS A 330 2.82 -5.48 27.37
C LYS A 330 1.64 -4.66 26.85
N ASN A 331 1.85 -3.37 26.63
CA ASN A 331 0.82 -2.47 26.13
C ASN A 331 0.57 -2.75 24.65
N ILE A 332 -0.68 -2.57 24.23
CA ILE A 332 -1.06 -2.71 22.82
C ILE A 332 -0.31 -1.67 21.99
N GLY A 333 0.35 -2.12 20.93
CA GLY A 333 1.25 -1.29 20.12
C GLY A 333 2.68 -1.16 20.65
N ASP A 334 3.03 -1.84 21.74
CA ASP A 334 4.40 -1.93 22.25
C ASP A 334 4.77 -3.35 22.68
N GLU A 335 4.19 -4.37 22.05
CA GLU A 335 4.36 -5.77 22.42
C GLU A 335 5.82 -6.24 22.31
N ALA A 336 6.37 -6.68 23.45
CA ALA A 336 7.76 -7.11 23.55
C ALA A 336 8.12 -8.18 22.50
N GLY A 337 9.14 -7.90 21.69
CA GLY A 337 9.64 -8.83 20.66
C GLY A 337 8.91 -8.78 19.32
N TYR A 338 7.82 -8.01 19.20
CA TYR A 338 7.11 -7.78 17.94
C TYR A 338 7.64 -6.52 17.25
N ILE A 339 7.67 -6.53 15.92
CA ILE A 339 7.90 -5.31 15.15
C ILE A 339 6.57 -4.55 15.13
N VAL A 340 6.56 -3.39 15.78
CA VAL A 340 5.38 -2.52 15.88
C VAL A 340 5.50 -1.28 15.00
N GLY A 341 6.62 -1.13 14.29
CA GLY A 341 6.97 0.03 13.50
C GLY A 341 8.23 -0.17 12.68
N MET A 342 8.42 0.69 11.69
CA MET A 342 9.66 0.87 10.94
C MET A 342 10.02 2.35 10.96
N SER A 343 11.30 2.66 11.10
CA SER A 343 11.77 4.03 10.95
C SER A 343 11.65 4.47 9.50
N THR A 344 11.17 5.67 9.27
CA THR A 344 11.01 6.23 7.93
C THR A 344 12.14 7.19 7.60
N CYS A 345 12.46 7.33 6.31
CA CYS A 345 13.32 8.39 5.82
C CYS A 345 12.46 9.47 5.13
N TYR A 346 12.82 10.72 5.37
CA TYR A 346 12.27 11.91 4.71
C TYR A 346 13.44 12.77 4.25
N PRO A 347 14.05 12.46 3.09
CA PRO A 347 15.10 13.30 2.55
C PRO A 347 14.60 14.74 2.34
N LYS A 348 15.50 15.71 2.46
CA LYS A 348 15.16 17.08 2.06
C LYS A 348 14.81 17.06 0.56
N PRO A 349 13.72 17.70 0.11
CA PRO A 349 13.38 17.77 -1.30
C PRO A 349 14.59 18.17 -2.17
N GLY A 350 14.82 17.41 -3.25
CA GLY A 350 15.95 17.61 -4.16
C GLY A 350 17.33 17.15 -3.67
N SER A 351 17.48 16.72 -2.41
CA SER A 351 18.79 16.30 -1.85
C SER A 351 19.18 14.87 -2.21
N VAL A 352 18.21 13.99 -2.41
CA VAL A 352 18.42 12.59 -2.80
C VAL A 352 17.67 12.35 -4.10
N LYS A 353 18.44 12.31 -5.19
CA LYS A 353 17.93 12.04 -6.54
C LYS A 353 18.23 10.61 -6.93
N ILE A 354 17.47 10.02 -7.84
CA ILE A 354 17.82 8.80 -8.56
C ILE A 354 17.84 9.15 -10.04
N ALA A 355 18.92 8.81 -10.75
CA ALA A 355 18.99 9.03 -12.19
C ALA A 355 18.28 7.90 -12.95
N LYS A 356 17.77 8.21 -14.14
CA LYS A 356 17.20 7.20 -15.03
C LYS A 356 18.29 6.21 -15.43
N GLY A 357 18.04 4.93 -15.21
CA GLY A 357 18.99 3.85 -15.48
C GLY A 357 20.05 3.64 -14.40
N GLU A 358 20.06 4.46 -13.34
CA GLU A 358 20.98 4.29 -12.20
C GLU A 358 20.78 2.91 -11.56
N SER A 359 21.89 2.25 -11.22
CA SER A 359 21.82 0.98 -10.52
C SER A 359 21.60 1.18 -9.02
N ILE A 360 20.44 0.78 -8.51
CA ILE A 360 20.10 0.85 -7.10
C ILE A 360 20.32 -0.51 -6.45
N THR A 361 20.98 -0.52 -5.30
CA THR A 361 21.20 -1.73 -4.49
C THR A 361 20.30 -1.70 -3.27
N LEU A 362 19.47 -2.74 -3.11
CA LEU A 362 18.67 -2.98 -1.92
C LEU A 362 19.35 -4.04 -1.06
N GLU A 363 19.53 -3.74 0.22
CA GLU A 363 19.99 -4.69 1.23
C GLU A 363 18.94 -4.90 2.31
N SER A 364 18.71 -6.15 2.70
CA SER A 364 17.86 -6.54 3.82
C SER A 364 18.69 -7.34 4.82
N TYR A 365 18.69 -6.90 6.07
CA TYR A 365 19.43 -7.51 7.17
C TYR A 365 18.48 -8.23 8.13
N TYR A 366 18.77 -9.49 8.43
CA TYR A 366 18.04 -10.31 9.39
C TYR A 366 18.98 -10.96 10.40
N SER A 367 18.48 -11.19 11.60
CA SER A 367 19.16 -11.97 12.62
C SER A 367 19.19 -13.43 12.21
N SER A 368 20.38 -14.01 12.12
CA SER A 368 20.61 -15.44 11.91
C SER A 368 20.94 -16.19 13.20
N LYS A 369 20.59 -15.62 14.37
CA LYS A 369 20.70 -16.34 15.68
C LYS A 369 19.87 -17.63 15.71
N LYS A 370 18.75 -17.62 15.00
CA LYS A 370 17.86 -18.75 14.76
C LYS A 370 17.45 -18.74 13.28
N LYS A 371 16.90 -19.85 12.82
CA LYS A 371 16.28 -19.93 11.50
C LYS A 371 14.99 -19.10 11.49
N HIS A 372 14.73 -18.41 10.39
CA HIS A 372 13.46 -17.74 10.09
C HIS A 372 12.94 -18.21 8.74
N THR A 373 11.64 -18.47 8.65
CA THR A 373 10.94 -18.90 7.43
C THR A 373 10.04 -17.78 6.91
N GLY A 374 9.85 -17.72 5.59
CA GLY A 374 8.91 -16.78 4.97
C GLY A 374 9.18 -15.30 5.25
N VAL A 375 10.45 -14.89 5.41
CA VAL A 375 10.76 -13.49 5.70
C VAL A 375 10.64 -12.61 4.45
N LEU A 376 10.27 -11.34 4.66
CA LEU A 376 10.21 -10.33 3.60
C LEU A 376 11.44 -9.43 3.58
N GLY A 377 11.73 -8.81 2.45
CA GLY A 377 12.73 -7.74 2.36
C GLY A 377 12.28 -6.72 1.33
N LEU A 378 11.19 -6.01 1.63
CA LEU A 378 10.67 -4.98 0.73
C LEU A 378 11.15 -3.60 1.14
N PHE A 379 11.22 -2.70 0.17
CA PHE A 379 11.46 -1.29 0.40
C PHE A 379 10.45 -0.45 -0.37
N TYR A 380 9.68 0.35 0.36
CA TYR A 380 8.71 1.28 -0.18
C TYR A 380 9.36 2.66 -0.30
N ILE A 381 9.25 3.29 -1.47
CA ILE A 381 9.69 4.67 -1.67
C ILE A 381 8.67 5.47 -2.48
N LEU A 382 8.55 6.75 -2.14
CA LEU A 382 7.82 7.73 -2.94
C LEU A 382 8.82 8.55 -3.74
N ILE A 383 8.62 8.57 -5.06
CA ILE A 383 9.47 9.31 -5.98
C ILE A 383 8.64 10.34 -6.74
N HIS A 384 9.11 11.57 -6.69
CA HIS A 384 8.65 12.62 -7.58
C HIS A 384 9.56 12.64 -8.82
N GLY A 385 9.05 12.21 -9.97
CA GLY A 385 9.79 12.28 -11.22
C GLY A 385 9.59 13.63 -11.91
N GLU A 386 10.57 14.04 -12.71
CA GLU A 386 10.35 15.11 -13.69
C GLU A 386 9.22 14.65 -14.62
N SER A 387 8.12 15.39 -14.62
CA SER A 387 7.00 15.10 -15.50
C SER A 387 7.46 15.44 -16.92
N ASN A 388 7.54 14.45 -17.80
CA ASN A 388 7.48 14.71 -19.23
C ASN A 388 6.07 15.26 -19.51
N VAL A 389 5.85 16.55 -19.23
CA VAL A 389 4.77 17.28 -19.86
C VAL A 389 5.07 17.13 -21.35
N PRO A 390 4.21 16.46 -22.14
CA PRO A 390 4.39 16.47 -23.58
C PRO A 390 4.44 17.93 -23.98
N ILE A 391 5.42 18.31 -24.80
CA ILE A 391 5.65 19.66 -25.30
C ILE A 391 4.51 20.07 -26.28
N LEU A 392 3.26 19.74 -25.96
CA LEU A 392 2.07 20.07 -26.72
C LEU A 392 1.71 21.55 -26.54
N LEU A 393 1.99 22.14 -25.37
CA LEU A 393 1.71 23.56 -25.10
C LEU A 393 2.61 24.51 -25.90
N TRP A 394 3.86 24.13 -26.18
CA TRP A 394 4.75 24.92 -27.04
C TRP A 394 4.43 24.70 -28.52
N GLY A 395 4.03 23.49 -28.92
CA GLY A 395 3.62 23.19 -30.29
C GLY A 395 2.43 24.04 -30.74
N VAL A 396 1.41 24.20 -29.90
CA VAL A 396 0.23 25.03 -30.20
C VAL A 396 0.59 26.53 -30.23
N ALA A 397 1.45 27.00 -29.32
CA ALA A 397 1.92 28.39 -29.32
C ALA A 397 2.76 28.74 -30.56
N LEU A 398 3.65 27.83 -30.99
CA LEU A 398 4.48 28.00 -32.19
C LEU A 398 3.67 27.89 -33.49
N PHE A 399 2.67 26.98 -33.55
CA PHE A 399 1.74 26.92 -34.68
C PHE A 399 0.86 28.18 -34.77
N GLY A 400 0.38 28.69 -33.63
CA GLY A 400 -0.37 29.94 -33.57
C GLY A 400 0.45 31.14 -34.05
N LEU A 401 1.72 31.23 -33.65
CA LEU A 401 2.63 32.29 -34.09
C LEU A 401 2.94 32.18 -35.60
N GLY A 402 3.13 30.96 -36.11
CA GLY A 402 3.37 30.70 -37.53
C GLY A 402 2.18 31.11 -38.42
N LEU A 403 0.96 30.80 -38.01
CA LEU A 403 -0.26 31.23 -38.71
C LEU A 403 -0.42 32.76 -38.69
N PHE A 404 -0.10 33.41 -37.57
CA PHE A 404 -0.20 34.87 -37.46
C PHE A 404 0.78 35.58 -38.41
N VAL A 405 2.04 35.10 -38.47
CA VAL A 405 3.05 35.64 -39.39
C VAL A 405 2.66 35.39 -40.85
N ALA A 406 2.14 34.20 -41.18
CA ALA A 406 1.70 33.89 -42.54
C ALA A 406 0.56 34.81 -43.01
N VAL A 407 -0.41 35.11 -42.12
CA VAL A 407 -1.50 36.05 -42.41
C VAL A 407 -0.97 37.47 -42.60
N LEU A 408 -0.02 37.92 -41.78
CA LEU A 408 0.61 39.24 -41.93
C LEU A 408 1.37 39.37 -43.26
N VAL A 409 2.15 38.37 -43.65
CA VAL A 409 2.89 38.36 -44.93
C VAL A 409 1.92 38.33 -46.11
N ALA A 410 0.86 37.52 -46.04
CA ALA A 410 -0.17 37.48 -47.08
C ALA A 410 -0.89 38.83 -47.22
N HIS A 411 -1.21 39.49 -46.10
CA HIS A 411 -1.83 40.82 -46.13
C HIS A 411 -0.87 41.88 -46.71
N GLN A 412 0.40 41.87 -46.33
CA GLN A 412 1.39 42.81 -46.87
C GLN A 412 1.60 42.62 -48.38
N ARG A 413 1.69 41.37 -48.86
CA ARG A 413 1.79 41.08 -50.31
C ARG A 413 0.55 41.53 -51.07
N ARG A 414 -0.65 41.33 -50.51
CA ARG A 414 -1.89 41.80 -51.14
C ARG A 414 -1.93 43.32 -51.25
N LYS A 415 -1.47 44.03 -50.22
CA LYS A 415 -1.38 45.50 -50.22
C LYS A 415 -0.38 46.00 -51.27
N GLN A 416 0.80 45.36 -51.39
CA GLN A 416 1.77 45.70 -52.45
C GLN A 416 1.21 45.48 -53.85
N ASN A 417 0.45 44.41 -54.07
CA ASN A 417 -0.19 44.16 -55.38
C ASN A 417 -1.31 45.17 -55.69
N GLU A 418 -2.04 45.65 -54.68
CA GLU A 418 -3.06 46.71 -54.86
C GLU A 418 -2.42 48.07 -55.16
N ASP A 419 -1.29 48.39 -54.51
CA ASP A 419 -0.51 49.61 -54.77
C ASP A 419 0.15 49.56 -56.16
N GLU A 420 0.63 48.40 -56.61
CA GLU A 420 1.20 48.20 -57.96
C GLU A 420 0.13 48.29 -59.05
N TYR A 421 -1.09 47.76 -58.81
CA TYR A 421 -2.21 47.88 -59.75
C TYR A 421 -2.72 49.32 -59.89
N GLN A 422 -2.66 50.13 -58.81
CA GLN A 422 -2.98 51.57 -58.87
C GLN A 422 -1.91 52.39 -59.61
N SER A 423 -0.65 51.93 -59.63
CA SER A 423 0.44 52.62 -60.34
C SER A 423 0.46 52.37 -61.86
N ILE A 424 -0.23 51.33 -62.35
CA ILE A 424 -0.33 50.97 -63.77
C ILE A 424 -1.55 51.63 -64.44
N ALA A 425 -2.47 52.23 -63.66
CA ALA A 425 -3.72 52.81 -64.13
C ALA A 425 -3.76 54.35 -64.22
N THR A 426 -2.60 55.03 -64.20
CA THR A 426 -2.48 56.49 -64.42
C THR A 426 -1.68 56.84 -65.65
#